data_AF-X1RX89-F1
#
_entry.id   AF-X1RX89-F1
#
_cell.length_a   1.000
_cell.length_b   1.000
_cell.length_c   1.000
_cell.angle_alpha   90.00
_cell.angle_beta   90.00
_cell.angle_gamma   90.00
#
_symmetry.space_group_name_H-M   'P 1'
#
loop_
_entity.id
_entity.type
_entity.pdbx_description
1 polymer ?
#
loop_
_entity_poly.entity_id
_entity_poly.type
_entity_poly.pdbx_seq_one_letter_code
_entity_poly.pdbx_strand_id
1 'polypeptide(L)'
;TIEATTEDGMLTMTIPEGTIALDIEGEPLETLEVAVDETPPDPPEDAHVIGLAYDFGPDGAIFDPAITLTCAYDPDALPDDVAEGDLVLAYYDEATGEWVELDCVVDTVNNTITASVAHFTTFAIIGCVTPPAPPALARFTVSSLGVSPSEVAPGEEVNISVLVANTGGKSGSYQVTLVINDLVEATKEVTVRAGLSKEVTFSVTREEADSYTVSVDGLSGSFAVVAPEAEVVPPEPAAFSVSYLSGPRLEVEPGETVTVTVLVANIGGESGSYTVVLKIDKVKEAEETVTIAAGESQEVSFSVTREEAGSYAVAVDGWSGSFTVVLPIEPPGVNWPLIGGIIAAVVVVVGLLIYFLMFRRRFALW
;
A
#
# COMPACT_ATOMS: atom_id res chain seq x y z
N THR A 1 -78.11 -7.65 34.50
CA THR A 1 -76.74 -7.83 35.01
C THR A 1 -76.72 -7.51 36.48
N ILE A 2 -76.02 -8.33 37.27
CA ILE A 2 -75.73 -8.06 38.68
C ILE A 2 -74.24 -7.71 38.74
N GLU A 3 -73.89 -6.68 39.51
CA GLU A 3 -72.50 -6.31 39.76
C GLU A 3 -72.29 -6.21 41.27
N ALA A 4 -71.20 -6.79 41.75
CA ALA A 4 -70.79 -6.76 43.14
C ALA A 4 -69.29 -6.45 43.19
N THR A 5 -68.91 -5.53 44.06
CA THR A 5 -67.52 -5.14 44.29
C THR A 5 -67.17 -5.39 45.75
N THR A 6 -65.98 -5.93 46.01
CA THR A 6 -65.45 -6.15 47.36
C THR A 6 -65.29 -4.83 48.12
N GLU A 7 -65.25 -4.90 49.45
CA GLU A 7 -65.16 -3.70 50.31
C GLU A 7 -63.89 -2.88 50.06
N ASP A 8 -62.80 -3.55 49.68
CA ASP A 8 -61.52 -2.92 49.30
C ASP A 8 -61.55 -2.27 47.91
N GLY A 9 -62.60 -2.49 47.10
CA GLY A 9 -62.73 -1.96 45.75
C GLY A 9 -61.85 -2.65 44.69
N MET A 10 -61.11 -3.70 45.07
CA MET A 10 -60.08 -4.31 44.22
C MET A 10 -60.62 -5.42 43.31
N LEU A 11 -61.75 -6.03 43.65
CA LEU A 11 -62.37 -7.10 42.86
C LEU A 11 -63.81 -6.73 42.55
N THR A 12 -64.18 -6.76 41.28
CA THR A 12 -65.56 -6.63 40.81
C THR A 12 -65.99 -7.89 40.07
N MET A 13 -67.09 -8.46 40.52
CA MET A 13 -67.77 -9.59 39.88
C MET A 13 -68.99 -9.09 39.12
N THR A 14 -69.11 -9.46 37.85
CA THR A 14 -70.22 -9.10 36.97
C THR A 14 -70.91 -10.35 36.47
N ILE A 15 -72.20 -10.49 36.79
CA ILE A 15 -73.06 -11.61 36.39
C ILE A 15 -74.01 -11.14 35.29
N PRO A 16 -73.86 -11.61 34.04
CA PRO A 16 -74.76 -11.25 32.94
C PRO A 16 -76.23 -11.59 33.23
N GLU A 17 -77.15 -10.82 32.65
CA GLU A 17 -78.58 -11.18 32.69
C GLU A 17 -78.82 -12.52 32.00
N GLY A 18 -79.61 -13.39 32.64
CA GLY A 18 -79.91 -14.73 32.13
C GLY A 18 -78.92 -15.81 32.57
N THR A 19 -77.90 -15.48 33.36
CA THR A 19 -77.00 -16.46 33.97
C THR A 19 -77.75 -17.36 34.95
N ILE A 20 -77.62 -18.68 34.74
CA ILE A 20 -78.07 -19.71 35.67
C ILE A 20 -76.93 -19.96 36.64
N ALA A 21 -77.19 -19.78 37.93
CA ALA A 21 -76.22 -19.98 39.00
C ALA A 21 -76.74 -21.09 39.92
N LEU A 22 -76.02 -22.21 39.98
CA LEU A 22 -76.42 -23.41 40.72
C LEU A 22 -75.37 -23.77 41.78
N ASP A 23 -75.81 -24.36 42.89
CA ASP A 23 -74.92 -24.99 43.87
C ASP A 23 -74.47 -26.39 43.43
N ILE A 24 -73.71 -27.06 44.30
CA ILE A 24 -73.21 -28.42 44.07
C ILE A 24 -74.32 -29.49 43.97
N GLU A 25 -75.51 -29.23 44.52
CA GLU A 25 -76.68 -30.12 44.42
C GLU A 25 -77.51 -29.84 43.16
N GLY A 26 -77.21 -28.76 42.42
CA GLY A 26 -77.90 -28.34 41.21
C GLY A 26 -79.11 -27.44 41.47
N GLU A 27 -79.24 -26.90 42.68
CA GLU A 27 -80.29 -25.97 43.07
C GLU A 27 -79.83 -24.51 42.89
N PRO A 28 -80.75 -23.54 42.69
CA PRO A 28 -80.37 -22.14 42.51
C PRO A 28 -79.61 -21.56 43.72
N LEU A 29 -78.51 -20.85 43.47
CA LEU A 29 -77.76 -20.16 44.53
C LEU A 29 -78.61 -19.08 45.20
N GLU A 30 -78.69 -19.12 46.54
CA GLU A 30 -79.38 -18.11 47.34
C GLU A 30 -78.44 -16.95 47.77
N THR A 31 -77.16 -17.25 47.94
CA THR A 31 -76.14 -16.30 48.43
C THR A 31 -74.82 -16.49 47.69
N LEU A 32 -74.04 -15.41 47.59
CA LEU A 32 -72.68 -15.40 47.07
C LEU A 32 -71.80 -14.72 48.13
N GLU A 33 -70.67 -15.33 48.43
CA GLU A 33 -69.73 -14.82 49.43
C GLU A 33 -68.35 -14.70 48.80
N VAL A 34 -67.65 -13.62 49.14
CA VAL A 34 -66.26 -13.39 48.74
C VAL A 34 -65.51 -12.92 49.97
N ALA A 35 -64.42 -13.60 50.30
CA ALA A 35 -63.53 -13.24 51.39
C ALA A 35 -62.10 -13.07 50.87
N VAL A 36 -61.32 -12.21 51.53
CA VAL A 36 -59.88 -12.18 51.31
C VAL A 36 -59.28 -13.44 51.94
N ASP A 37 -58.53 -14.20 51.16
CA ASP A 37 -57.70 -15.27 51.70
C ASP A 37 -56.39 -14.66 52.20
N GLU A 38 -56.27 -14.57 53.53
CA GLU A 38 -55.11 -14.01 54.23
C GLU A 38 -53.89 -14.95 54.19
N THR A 39 -54.09 -16.22 53.83
CA THR A 39 -53.03 -17.24 53.78
C THR A 39 -53.16 -18.09 52.51
N PRO A 40 -53.07 -17.47 51.32
CA PRO A 40 -53.29 -18.19 50.07
C PRO A 40 -52.21 -19.26 49.85
N PRO A 41 -52.54 -20.32 49.09
CA PRO A 41 -51.55 -21.31 48.67
C PRO A 41 -50.36 -20.65 47.94
N ASP A 42 -49.15 -21.14 48.22
CA ASP A 42 -47.94 -20.62 47.58
C ASP A 42 -48.02 -20.76 46.04
N PRO A 43 -47.60 -19.72 45.28
CA PRO A 43 -47.51 -19.81 43.84
C PRO A 43 -46.37 -20.76 43.39
N PRO A 44 -46.27 -21.10 42.10
CA PRO A 44 -45.09 -21.79 41.56
C PRO A 44 -43.76 -21.09 41.91
N GLU A 45 -42.65 -21.83 41.94
CA GLU A 45 -41.32 -21.32 42.39
C GLU A 45 -40.85 -20.07 41.63
N ASP A 46 -41.24 -19.93 40.36
CA ASP A 46 -40.92 -18.80 39.48
C ASP A 46 -42.12 -17.82 39.32
N ALA A 47 -42.92 -17.63 40.36
CA ALA A 47 -44.05 -16.71 40.34
C ALA A 47 -44.33 -16.08 41.72
N HIS A 48 -45.03 -14.95 41.70
CA HIS A 48 -45.48 -14.23 42.89
C HIS A 48 -46.99 -14.06 42.88
N VAL A 49 -47.65 -14.20 44.02
CA VAL A 49 -49.02 -13.70 44.20
C VAL A 49 -48.96 -12.18 44.30
N ILE A 50 -49.72 -11.50 43.44
CA ILE A 50 -49.76 -10.03 43.37
C ILE A 50 -51.02 -9.53 44.07
N GLY A 51 -50.83 -8.76 45.14
CA GLY A 51 -51.94 -8.20 45.91
C GLY A 51 -52.60 -9.25 46.82
N LEU A 52 -53.92 -9.35 46.73
CA LEU A 52 -54.74 -10.24 47.55
C LEU A 52 -55.27 -11.42 46.73
N ALA A 53 -55.45 -12.55 47.40
CA ALA A 53 -56.24 -13.67 46.89
C ALA A 53 -57.66 -13.58 47.45
N TYR A 54 -58.65 -13.99 46.67
CA TYR A 54 -60.05 -13.95 47.04
C TYR A 54 -60.65 -15.35 46.97
N ASP A 55 -61.18 -15.80 48.11
CA ASP A 55 -61.91 -17.06 48.22
C ASP A 55 -63.41 -16.82 47.97
N PHE A 56 -63.98 -17.55 47.02
CA PHE A 56 -65.37 -17.41 46.62
C PHE A 56 -66.19 -18.60 47.09
N GLY A 57 -67.35 -18.31 47.71
CA GLY A 57 -68.30 -19.32 48.17
C GLY A 57 -69.72 -19.09 47.63
N PRO A 58 -70.56 -20.15 47.64
CA PRO A 58 -70.28 -21.48 48.17
C PRO A 58 -69.48 -22.38 47.20
N ASP A 59 -68.72 -23.32 47.74
CA ASP A 59 -67.97 -24.31 46.96
C ASP A 59 -68.88 -25.13 46.05
N GLY A 60 -68.39 -25.44 44.85
CA GLY A 60 -69.15 -26.18 43.85
C GLY A 60 -70.24 -25.37 43.16
N ALA A 61 -70.29 -24.05 43.38
CA ALA A 61 -71.11 -23.15 42.57
C ALA A 61 -70.70 -23.22 41.08
N ILE A 62 -71.69 -23.23 40.19
CA ILE A 62 -71.49 -23.26 38.73
C ILE A 62 -72.34 -22.16 38.08
N PHE A 63 -71.79 -21.50 37.06
CA PHE A 63 -72.42 -20.42 36.31
C PHE A 63 -72.49 -20.72 34.81
N ASP A 64 -73.67 -20.57 34.22
CA ASP A 64 -73.90 -20.69 32.77
C ASP A 64 -74.81 -19.57 32.22
N PRO A 65 -74.30 -18.65 31.37
CA PRO A 65 -72.90 -18.52 30.94
C PRO A 65 -71.97 -18.11 32.08
N ALA A 66 -70.66 -18.23 31.85
CA ALA A 66 -69.62 -17.78 32.78
C ALA A 66 -69.80 -16.30 33.15
N ILE A 67 -69.43 -15.98 34.39
CA ILE A 67 -69.43 -14.62 34.93
C ILE A 67 -68.06 -13.97 34.68
N THR A 68 -67.97 -12.66 34.86
CA THR A 68 -66.73 -11.92 34.67
C THR A 68 -66.16 -11.47 36.00
N LEU A 69 -64.88 -11.75 36.25
CA LEU A 69 -64.11 -11.13 37.32
C LEU A 69 -63.23 -10.03 36.73
N THR A 70 -63.24 -8.87 37.37
CA THR A 70 -62.34 -7.74 37.10
C THR A 70 -61.55 -7.45 38.37
N CYS A 71 -60.26 -7.74 38.36
CA CYS A 71 -59.36 -7.49 39.48
C CYS A 71 -58.50 -6.26 39.16
N ALA A 72 -58.46 -5.28 40.05
CA ALA A 72 -57.50 -4.19 40.00
C ALA A 72 -56.16 -4.63 40.59
N TYR A 73 -55.07 -4.04 40.14
CA TYR A 73 -53.74 -4.21 40.72
C TYR A 73 -53.04 -2.86 40.89
N ASP A 74 -52.08 -2.80 41.81
CA ASP A 74 -51.23 -1.64 42.01
C ASP A 74 -49.89 -1.87 41.27
N PRO A 75 -49.58 -1.10 40.20
CA PRO A 75 -48.32 -1.25 39.47
C PRO A 75 -47.10 -0.92 40.34
N ASP A 76 -47.25 -0.09 41.38
CA ASP A 76 -46.15 0.24 42.30
C ASP A 76 -45.89 -0.89 43.32
N ALA A 77 -46.80 -1.87 43.42
CA ALA A 77 -46.67 -3.04 44.29
C ALA A 77 -46.07 -4.26 43.58
N LEU A 78 -45.77 -4.16 42.28
CA LEU A 78 -45.18 -5.25 41.52
C LEU A 78 -43.71 -5.48 41.92
N PRO A 79 -43.28 -6.74 42.10
CA PRO A 79 -41.86 -7.07 42.23
C PRO A 79 -41.05 -6.59 41.01
N ASP A 80 -39.79 -6.20 41.24
CA ASP A 80 -38.87 -5.71 40.19
C ASP A 80 -38.65 -6.71 39.03
N ASP A 81 -38.91 -8.00 39.28
CA ASP A 81 -38.74 -9.12 38.35
C ASP A 81 -40.05 -9.56 37.65
N VAL A 82 -41.17 -8.86 37.89
CA VAL A 82 -42.47 -9.11 37.26
C VAL A 82 -42.87 -7.93 36.37
N ALA A 83 -43.11 -8.18 35.09
CA ALA A 83 -43.66 -7.18 34.18
C ALA A 83 -45.20 -7.16 34.25
N GLU A 84 -45.83 -5.98 34.13
CA GLU A 84 -47.30 -5.86 34.07
C GLU A 84 -47.94 -6.73 32.97
N GLY A 85 -47.25 -6.89 31.84
CA GLY A 85 -47.72 -7.72 30.73
C GLY A 85 -47.64 -9.23 31.00
N ASP A 86 -46.93 -9.64 32.06
CA ASP A 86 -46.75 -11.04 32.46
C ASP A 86 -47.70 -11.44 33.60
N LEU A 87 -48.65 -10.57 33.97
CA LEU A 87 -49.69 -10.86 34.95
C LEU A 87 -50.78 -11.76 34.37
N VAL A 88 -51.23 -12.73 35.15
CA VAL A 88 -52.36 -13.60 34.83
C VAL A 88 -53.33 -13.67 36.00
N LEU A 89 -54.62 -13.89 35.74
CA LEU A 89 -55.57 -14.29 36.77
C LEU A 89 -55.58 -15.83 36.82
N ALA A 90 -55.36 -16.41 38.00
CA ALA A 90 -55.37 -17.85 38.19
C ALA A 90 -56.40 -18.24 39.26
N TYR A 91 -56.88 -19.47 39.18
CA TYR A 91 -57.69 -20.09 40.22
C TYR A 91 -56.93 -21.25 40.86
N TYR A 92 -57.19 -21.53 42.13
CA TYR A 92 -56.54 -22.65 42.82
C TYR A 92 -57.37 -23.93 42.63
N ASP A 93 -56.82 -24.91 41.93
CA ASP A 93 -57.44 -26.24 41.82
C ASP A 93 -57.11 -27.05 43.08
N GLU A 94 -58.04 -27.09 44.03
CA GLU A 94 -57.85 -27.84 45.28
C GLU A 94 -57.65 -29.35 45.09
N ALA A 95 -58.13 -29.91 43.97
CA ALA A 95 -58.00 -31.35 43.70
C ALA A 95 -56.57 -31.72 43.29
N THR A 96 -55.89 -30.82 42.57
CA THR A 96 -54.47 -30.99 42.19
C THR A 96 -53.50 -30.30 43.15
N GLY A 97 -53.97 -29.30 43.89
CA GLY A 97 -53.16 -28.43 44.72
C GLY A 97 -52.32 -27.43 43.91
N GLU A 98 -52.80 -27.01 42.74
CA GLU A 98 -52.05 -26.17 41.79
C GLU A 98 -52.85 -24.94 41.38
N TRP A 99 -52.16 -23.82 41.17
CA TRP A 99 -52.73 -22.65 40.51
C TRP A 99 -52.89 -22.92 39.01
N VAL A 100 -54.09 -22.70 38.48
CA VAL A 100 -54.44 -22.86 37.07
C VAL A 100 -54.75 -21.50 36.46
N GLU A 101 -53.99 -21.14 35.43
CA GLU A 101 -54.15 -19.86 34.71
C GLU A 101 -55.47 -19.81 33.94
N LEU A 102 -56.13 -18.65 34.00
CA LEU A 102 -57.32 -18.34 33.20
C LEU A 102 -56.93 -17.54 31.95
N ASP A 103 -57.73 -17.70 30.89
CA ASP A 103 -57.69 -16.77 29.76
C ASP A 103 -58.21 -15.39 30.24
N CYS A 104 -57.29 -14.43 30.35
CA CYS A 104 -57.56 -13.12 30.91
C CYS A 104 -56.99 -11.99 30.04
N VAL A 105 -57.54 -10.79 30.21
CA VAL A 105 -57.08 -9.58 29.54
C VAL A 105 -56.52 -8.62 30.59
N VAL A 106 -55.23 -8.31 30.48
CA VAL A 106 -54.56 -7.26 31.27
C VAL A 106 -54.72 -5.91 30.57
N ASP A 107 -55.28 -4.94 31.27
CA ASP A 107 -55.36 -3.54 30.86
C ASP A 107 -54.38 -2.72 31.70
N THR A 108 -53.17 -2.51 31.15
CA THR A 108 -52.09 -1.74 31.81
C THR A 108 -52.33 -0.22 31.82
N VAL A 109 -53.44 0.25 31.25
CA VAL A 109 -53.81 1.67 31.31
C VAL A 109 -54.73 1.91 32.49
N ASN A 110 -55.65 0.98 32.73
CA ASN A 110 -56.59 1.03 33.85
C ASN A 110 -56.13 0.22 35.06
N ASN A 111 -55.01 -0.51 34.95
CA ASN A 111 -54.43 -1.41 35.94
C ASN A 111 -55.43 -2.47 36.41
N THR A 112 -56.08 -3.14 35.46
CA THR A 112 -57.05 -4.21 35.73
C THR A 112 -56.76 -5.48 34.93
N ILE A 113 -57.20 -6.61 35.46
CA ILE A 113 -57.17 -7.93 34.82
C ILE A 113 -58.59 -8.48 34.81
N THR A 114 -59.06 -8.88 33.63
CA THR A 114 -60.43 -9.37 33.45
C THR A 114 -60.42 -10.79 32.92
N ALA A 115 -61.17 -11.71 33.56
CA ALA A 115 -61.34 -13.08 33.07
C ALA A 115 -62.78 -13.59 33.22
N SER A 116 -63.13 -14.61 32.45
CA SER A 116 -64.40 -15.32 32.58
C SER A 116 -64.24 -16.54 33.50
N VAL A 117 -65.10 -16.67 34.50
CA VAL A 117 -65.09 -17.78 35.45
C VAL A 117 -66.45 -18.46 35.50
N ALA A 118 -66.47 -19.79 35.55
CA ALA A 118 -67.71 -20.59 35.52
C ALA A 118 -67.97 -21.33 36.84
N HIS A 119 -67.11 -21.14 37.84
CA HIS A 119 -67.21 -21.77 39.14
C HIS A 119 -66.55 -20.87 40.20
N PHE A 120 -66.75 -21.22 41.46
CA PHE A 120 -66.11 -20.57 42.60
C PHE A 120 -65.02 -21.42 43.21
N THR A 121 -63.97 -20.73 43.66
CA THR A 121 -62.77 -21.22 44.34
C THR A 121 -61.94 -19.99 44.73
N THR A 122 -60.69 -20.18 45.15
CA THR A 122 -59.75 -19.09 45.37
C THR A 122 -59.17 -18.58 44.05
N PHE A 123 -59.21 -17.26 43.83
CA PHE A 123 -58.60 -16.59 42.69
C PHE A 123 -57.52 -15.61 43.14
N ALA A 124 -56.45 -15.50 42.38
CA ALA A 124 -55.37 -14.55 42.64
C ALA A 124 -54.73 -14.06 41.34
N ILE A 125 -54.20 -12.84 41.36
CA ILE A 125 -53.30 -12.37 40.31
C ILE A 125 -51.93 -13.00 40.55
N ILE A 126 -51.41 -13.67 39.53
CA ILE A 126 -50.08 -14.29 39.57
C ILE A 126 -49.17 -13.51 38.61
N GLY A 127 -48.03 -13.08 39.12
CA GLY A 127 -46.96 -12.47 38.34
C GLY A 127 -45.86 -13.48 38.07
N CYS A 128 -45.73 -13.93 36.83
CA CYS A 128 -44.69 -14.88 36.44
C CYS A 128 -43.36 -14.17 36.21
N VAL A 129 -42.27 -14.70 36.77
CA VAL A 129 -40.94 -14.14 36.49
C VAL A 129 -40.41 -14.70 35.17
N THR A 130 -40.37 -13.86 34.13
CA THR A 130 -39.80 -14.27 32.85
C THR A 130 -38.26 -14.29 32.97
N PRO A 131 -37.58 -15.44 32.76
CA PRO A 131 -36.13 -15.47 32.81
C PRO A 131 -35.54 -14.50 31.78
N PRO A 132 -34.50 -13.73 32.12
CA PRO A 132 -33.87 -12.83 31.17
C PRO A 132 -33.41 -13.62 29.95
N ALA A 133 -33.79 -13.15 28.76
CA ALA A 133 -33.46 -13.81 27.51
C ALA A 133 -31.94 -14.12 27.45
N PRO A 134 -31.53 -15.34 27.05
CA PRO A 134 -30.11 -15.68 26.97
C PRO A 134 -29.36 -14.66 26.11
N PRO A 135 -28.20 -14.16 26.56
CA PRO A 135 -27.46 -13.18 25.78
C PRO A 135 -27.09 -13.75 24.42
N ALA A 136 -27.30 -12.96 23.36
CA ALA A 136 -27.00 -13.33 21.99
C ALA A 136 -25.53 -13.80 21.86
N LEU A 137 -25.26 -14.78 21.00
CA LEU A 137 -23.90 -15.24 20.74
C LEU A 137 -23.01 -14.10 20.20
N ALA A 138 -21.69 -14.27 20.31
CA ALA A 138 -20.73 -13.32 19.73
C ALA A 138 -20.95 -13.19 18.22
N ARG A 139 -20.89 -11.96 17.71
CA ARG A 139 -21.03 -11.64 16.28
C ARG A 139 -20.02 -10.57 15.93
N PHE A 140 -19.18 -10.82 14.93
CA PHE A 140 -18.07 -9.93 14.61
C PHE A 140 -18.30 -9.15 13.33
N THR A 141 -17.85 -7.91 13.34
CA THR A 141 -17.75 -7.04 12.15
C THR A 141 -16.35 -6.44 12.11
N VAL A 142 -15.72 -6.47 10.95
CA VAL A 142 -14.39 -5.90 10.71
C VAL A 142 -14.56 -4.58 9.94
N SER A 143 -13.87 -3.53 10.36
CA SER A 143 -13.93 -2.21 9.74
C SER A 143 -12.60 -1.48 9.80
N SER A 144 -12.55 -0.27 9.25
CA SER A 144 -11.45 0.68 9.45
C SER A 144 -10.08 0.15 9.02
N LEU A 145 -9.99 -0.46 7.85
CA LEU A 145 -8.71 -0.88 7.28
C LEU A 145 -7.79 0.34 7.10
N GLY A 146 -6.64 0.30 7.77
CA GLY A 146 -5.53 1.24 7.59
C GLY A 146 -4.33 0.51 7.00
N VAL A 147 -3.70 1.10 5.99
CA VAL A 147 -2.42 0.63 5.44
C VAL A 147 -1.47 1.83 5.46
N SER A 148 -0.38 1.74 6.22
CA SER A 148 0.53 2.86 6.41
C SER A 148 1.98 2.41 6.65
N PRO A 149 2.95 3.05 5.99
CA PRO A 149 2.78 4.03 4.91
C PRO A 149 2.30 3.37 3.60
N SER A 150 1.76 4.16 2.66
CA SER A 150 1.27 3.66 1.36
C SER A 150 2.37 3.42 0.33
N GLU A 151 3.58 3.93 0.60
CA GLU A 151 4.76 3.78 -0.25
C GLU A 151 5.99 3.64 0.65
N VAL A 152 6.86 2.68 0.32
CA VAL A 152 8.09 2.37 1.07
C VAL A 152 9.24 1.97 0.15
N ALA A 153 10.47 2.09 0.64
CA ALA A 153 11.63 1.50 -0.03
C ALA A 153 11.67 -0.04 0.19
N PRO A 154 12.41 -0.80 -0.63
CA PRO A 154 12.69 -2.21 -0.38
C PRO A 154 13.18 -2.49 1.04
N GLY A 155 12.55 -3.47 1.69
CA GLY A 155 12.91 -3.92 3.05
C GLY A 155 12.29 -3.10 4.19
N GLU A 156 11.60 -2.00 3.90
CA GLU A 156 10.88 -1.21 4.91
C GLU A 156 9.54 -1.85 5.31
N GLU A 157 9.08 -1.54 6.51
CA GLU A 157 7.88 -2.15 7.11
C GLU A 157 6.61 -1.32 6.81
N VAL A 158 5.56 -2.02 6.36
CA VAL A 158 4.21 -1.49 6.23
C VAL A 158 3.32 -2.09 7.31
N ASN A 159 2.60 -1.22 8.02
CA ASN A 159 1.64 -1.60 9.05
C ASN A 159 0.22 -1.58 8.48
N ILE A 160 -0.49 -2.69 8.69
CA ILE A 160 -1.86 -2.92 8.21
C ILE A 160 -2.73 -3.16 9.44
N SER A 161 -3.67 -2.28 9.74
CA SER A 161 -4.57 -2.41 10.89
C SER A 161 -6.04 -2.49 10.51
N VAL A 162 -6.83 -3.18 11.32
CA VAL A 162 -8.29 -3.23 11.23
C VAL A 162 -8.90 -3.17 12.63
N LEU A 163 -10.14 -2.68 12.71
CA LEU A 163 -10.94 -2.71 13.93
C LEU A 163 -11.91 -3.88 13.90
N VAL A 164 -11.84 -4.77 14.89
CA VAL A 164 -12.76 -5.90 15.07
C VAL A 164 -13.73 -5.57 16.19
N ALA A 165 -15.02 -5.44 15.87
CA ALA A 165 -16.08 -5.15 16.82
C ALA A 165 -16.96 -6.39 17.08
N ASN A 166 -17.25 -6.67 18.35
CA ASN A 166 -18.21 -7.70 18.75
C ASN A 166 -19.58 -7.07 19.02
N THR A 167 -20.49 -7.26 18.08
CA THR A 167 -21.89 -6.79 18.11
C THR A 167 -22.84 -7.79 18.77
N GLY A 168 -22.32 -8.91 19.26
CA GLY A 168 -23.07 -9.92 20.00
C GLY A 168 -23.16 -9.64 21.51
N GLY A 169 -23.98 -10.45 22.20
CA GLY A 169 -24.22 -10.35 23.64
C GLY A 169 -23.23 -11.13 24.52
N LYS A 170 -22.35 -11.94 23.92
CA LYS A 170 -21.33 -12.74 24.63
C LYS A 170 -19.92 -12.40 24.13
N SER A 171 -18.93 -12.53 25.01
CA SER A 171 -17.52 -12.49 24.61
C SER A 171 -17.21 -13.66 23.67
N GLY A 172 -16.33 -13.45 22.69
CA GLY A 172 -15.89 -14.50 21.79
C GLY A 172 -14.55 -14.19 21.13
N SER A 173 -14.05 -15.14 20.36
CA SER A 173 -12.81 -15.03 19.61
C SER A 173 -13.10 -15.00 18.11
N TYR A 174 -12.29 -14.24 17.38
CA TYR A 174 -12.39 -14.05 15.93
C TYR A 174 -11.00 -14.14 15.30
N GLN A 175 -10.89 -14.85 14.18
CA GLN A 175 -9.63 -15.00 13.43
C GLN A 175 -9.63 -14.01 12.26
N VAL A 176 -8.79 -12.99 12.37
CA VAL A 176 -8.54 -12.01 11.30
C VAL A 176 -7.52 -12.59 10.33
N THR A 177 -7.84 -12.59 9.04
CA THR A 177 -6.96 -13.10 7.97
C THR A 177 -6.46 -11.95 7.10
N LEU A 178 -5.14 -11.80 7.02
CA LEU A 178 -4.47 -10.89 6.09
C LEU A 178 -4.13 -11.62 4.79
N VAL A 179 -4.52 -11.03 3.67
CA VAL A 179 -4.25 -11.50 2.31
C VAL A 179 -3.46 -10.42 1.57
N ILE A 180 -2.35 -10.80 0.93
CA ILE A 180 -1.55 -9.93 0.06
C ILE A 180 -1.50 -10.56 -1.33
N ASN A 181 -1.86 -9.82 -2.38
CA ASN A 181 -1.91 -10.33 -3.77
C ASN A 181 -2.69 -11.65 -3.88
N ASP A 182 -3.87 -11.71 -3.27
CA ASP A 182 -4.78 -12.87 -3.21
C ASP A 182 -4.22 -14.11 -2.50
N LEU A 183 -3.06 -14.02 -1.85
CA LEU A 183 -2.47 -15.08 -1.03
C LEU A 183 -2.59 -14.76 0.46
N VAL A 184 -2.99 -15.75 1.26
CA VAL A 184 -3.02 -15.61 2.73
C VAL A 184 -1.60 -15.42 3.26
N GLU A 185 -1.34 -14.24 3.81
CA GLU A 185 -0.04 -13.86 4.38
C GLU A 185 0.05 -14.28 5.86
N ALA A 186 -0.99 -13.96 6.63
CA ALA A 186 -1.00 -14.19 8.08
C ALA A 186 -2.42 -14.29 8.64
N THR A 187 -2.55 -14.89 9.83
CA THR A 187 -3.79 -14.90 10.61
C THR A 187 -3.51 -14.50 12.06
N LYS A 188 -4.43 -13.78 12.69
CA LYS A 188 -4.37 -13.41 14.12
C LYS A 188 -5.72 -13.65 14.78
N GLU A 189 -5.72 -14.33 15.91
CA GLU A 189 -6.91 -14.48 16.73
C GLU A 189 -7.02 -13.32 17.74
N VAL A 190 -8.22 -12.76 17.86
CA VAL A 190 -8.54 -11.72 18.83
C VAL A 190 -9.79 -12.09 19.63
N THR A 191 -9.72 -11.94 20.95
CA THR A 191 -10.89 -12.12 21.83
C THR A 191 -11.46 -10.76 22.22
N VAL A 192 -12.75 -10.54 21.94
CA VAL A 192 -13.44 -9.25 22.17
C VAL A 192 -14.71 -9.49 23.00
N ARG A 193 -14.87 -8.71 24.08
CA ARG A 193 -16.08 -8.75 24.92
C ARG A 193 -17.27 -8.18 24.17
N ALA A 194 -18.48 -8.52 24.61
CA ALA A 194 -19.73 -8.00 24.05
C ALA A 194 -19.73 -6.46 24.02
N GLY A 195 -20.16 -5.89 22.88
CA GLY A 195 -20.27 -4.45 22.67
C GLY A 195 -18.94 -3.68 22.52
N LEU A 196 -17.79 -4.35 22.62
CA LEU A 196 -16.48 -3.71 22.48
C LEU A 196 -15.86 -3.93 21.10
N SER A 197 -14.81 -3.17 20.83
CA SER A 197 -13.94 -3.35 19.66
C SER A 197 -12.46 -3.43 20.07
N LYS A 198 -11.64 -4.05 19.23
CA LYS A 198 -10.19 -4.11 19.36
C LYS A 198 -9.51 -3.91 18.01
N GLU A 199 -8.43 -3.15 18.01
CA GLU A 199 -7.58 -3.03 16.83
C GLU A 199 -6.66 -4.26 16.72
N VAL A 200 -6.50 -4.76 15.49
CA VAL A 200 -5.56 -5.82 15.13
C VAL A 200 -4.64 -5.27 14.05
N THR A 201 -3.33 -5.35 14.29
CA THR A 201 -2.30 -4.83 13.39
C THR A 201 -1.40 -5.96 12.89
N PHE A 202 -1.07 -5.96 11.61
CA PHE A 202 -0.08 -6.78 10.95
C PHE A 202 1.06 -5.90 10.45
N SER A 203 2.25 -6.47 10.34
CA SER A 203 3.44 -5.79 9.83
C SER A 203 4.03 -6.65 8.71
N VAL A 204 4.25 -6.05 7.54
CA VAL A 204 4.70 -6.74 6.33
C VAL A 204 5.90 -5.99 5.75
N THR A 205 6.89 -6.72 5.25
CA THR A 205 8.04 -6.20 4.51
C THR A 205 8.13 -6.86 3.13
N ARG A 206 8.64 -6.11 2.15
CA ARG A 206 8.80 -6.55 0.75
C ARG A 206 10.08 -5.96 0.16
N GLU A 207 10.81 -6.78 -0.58
CA GLU A 207 12.09 -6.41 -1.21
C GLU A 207 11.91 -6.00 -2.68
N GLU A 208 10.91 -6.56 -3.35
CA GLU A 208 10.68 -6.31 -4.77
C GLU A 208 9.82 -5.06 -4.95
N ALA A 209 10.29 -4.16 -5.82
CA ALA A 209 9.54 -2.97 -6.19
C ALA A 209 8.33 -3.35 -7.04
N ASP A 210 7.14 -3.24 -6.45
CA ASP A 210 5.86 -3.57 -7.05
C ASP A 210 4.71 -2.90 -6.28
N SER A 211 3.50 -2.95 -6.82
CA SER A 211 2.27 -2.62 -6.11
C SER A 211 1.66 -3.87 -5.49
N TYR A 212 1.41 -3.82 -4.18
CA TYR A 212 0.85 -4.92 -3.41
C TYR A 212 -0.58 -4.60 -3.00
N THR A 213 -1.52 -5.47 -3.36
CA THR A 213 -2.91 -5.37 -2.91
C THR A 213 -3.05 -6.02 -1.54
N VAL A 214 -3.81 -5.38 -0.65
CA VAL A 214 -4.08 -5.82 0.72
C VAL A 214 -5.55 -6.13 0.84
N SER A 215 -5.89 -7.29 1.39
CA SER A 215 -7.26 -7.57 1.83
C SER A 215 -7.30 -8.15 3.24
N VAL A 216 -8.25 -7.67 4.03
CA VAL A 216 -8.54 -8.19 5.37
C VAL A 216 -10.04 -8.35 5.51
N ASP A 217 -10.51 -9.61 5.59
CA ASP A 217 -11.93 -9.97 5.73
C ASP A 217 -12.88 -9.20 4.78
N GLY A 218 -12.46 -9.04 3.51
CA GLY A 218 -13.24 -8.38 2.46
C GLY A 218 -13.05 -6.87 2.34
N LEU A 219 -12.33 -6.23 3.28
CA LEU A 219 -11.83 -4.86 3.09
C LEU A 219 -10.61 -4.88 2.18
N SER A 220 -10.41 -3.83 1.38
CA SER A 220 -9.31 -3.74 0.42
C SER A 220 -8.50 -2.45 0.58
N GLY A 221 -7.18 -2.55 0.44
CA GLY A 221 -6.23 -1.44 0.39
C GLY A 221 -5.02 -1.82 -0.46
N SER A 222 -3.97 -1.00 -0.46
CA SER A 222 -2.73 -1.28 -1.18
C SER A 222 -1.57 -0.48 -0.63
N PHE A 223 -0.36 -0.94 -0.86
CA PHE A 223 0.87 -0.16 -0.74
C PHE A 223 1.79 -0.44 -1.93
N ALA A 224 2.77 0.43 -2.16
CA ALA A 224 3.79 0.26 -3.18
C ALA A 224 5.18 0.16 -2.55
N VAL A 225 6.00 -0.75 -3.06
CA VAL A 225 7.45 -0.71 -2.82
C VAL A 225 8.07 -0.03 -4.02
N VAL A 226 8.79 1.06 -3.80
CA VAL A 226 9.37 1.86 -4.87
C VAL A 226 10.89 1.75 -4.79
N ALA A 227 11.48 1.24 -5.88
CA ALA A 227 12.92 1.19 -6.01
C ALA A 227 13.49 2.62 -5.93
N PRO A 228 14.61 2.84 -5.22
CA PRO A 228 15.26 4.14 -5.22
C PRO A 228 15.57 4.54 -6.67
N GLU A 229 15.23 5.79 -7.01
CA GLU A 229 15.58 6.36 -8.30
C GLU A 229 17.11 6.30 -8.45
N ALA A 230 17.58 5.75 -9.57
CA ALA A 230 19.01 5.62 -9.81
C ALA A 230 19.64 7.02 -9.77
N GLU A 231 20.56 7.26 -8.83
CA GLU A 231 21.28 8.51 -8.78
C GLU A 231 21.99 8.74 -10.12
N VAL A 232 21.59 9.80 -10.82
CA VAL A 232 22.28 10.23 -12.04
C VAL A 232 23.62 10.77 -11.59
N VAL A 233 24.65 9.91 -11.60
CA VAL A 233 26.02 10.33 -11.35
C VAL A 233 26.32 11.45 -12.35
N PRO A 234 26.64 12.67 -11.89
CA PRO A 234 26.96 13.75 -12.80
C PRO A 234 28.14 13.29 -13.68
N PRO A 235 28.06 13.47 -15.01
CA PRO A 235 29.13 13.05 -15.89
C PRO A 235 30.45 13.68 -15.45
N GLU A 236 31.54 12.91 -15.48
CA GLU A 236 32.86 13.44 -15.15
C GLU A 236 33.17 14.63 -16.09
N PRO A 237 33.75 15.74 -15.59
CA PRO A 237 34.05 16.89 -16.42
C PRO A 237 34.97 16.49 -17.58
N ALA A 238 34.93 17.24 -18.69
CA ALA A 238 35.79 17.01 -19.83
C ALA A 238 37.28 16.97 -19.42
N ALA A 239 37.98 15.92 -19.85
CA ALA A 239 39.39 15.70 -19.59
C ALA A 239 40.07 15.29 -20.89
N PHE A 240 41.23 15.85 -21.21
CA PHE A 240 41.84 15.67 -22.52
C PHE A 240 43.17 14.93 -22.45
N SER A 241 43.37 14.00 -23.38
CA SER A 241 44.64 13.35 -23.64
C SER A 241 45.10 13.70 -25.05
N VAL A 242 46.36 14.12 -25.19
CA VAL A 242 46.97 14.43 -26.48
C VAL A 242 47.98 13.33 -26.81
N SER A 243 47.81 12.70 -27.97
CA SER A 243 48.74 11.70 -28.49
C SER A 243 49.30 12.15 -29.82
N TYR A 244 50.56 11.79 -30.07
CA TYR A 244 51.27 12.21 -31.26
C TYR A 244 51.04 11.23 -32.41
N LEU A 245 50.62 11.73 -33.58
CA LEU A 245 50.36 10.90 -34.75
C LEU A 245 51.51 10.90 -35.75
N SER A 246 51.98 12.09 -36.16
CA SER A 246 53.02 12.22 -37.18
C SER A 246 53.85 13.48 -37.01
N GLY A 247 55.11 13.38 -37.45
CA GLY A 247 56.13 14.38 -37.21
C GLY A 247 56.71 15.13 -38.38
N PRO A 248 57.45 16.21 -38.05
CA PRO A 248 58.13 16.98 -39.06
C PRO A 248 59.19 16.11 -39.73
N ARG A 249 59.41 16.32 -41.03
CA ARG A 249 60.57 15.77 -41.73
C ARG A 249 61.85 16.27 -41.04
N LEU A 250 62.86 15.40 -40.87
CA LEU A 250 64.10 15.78 -40.16
C LEU A 250 64.91 16.85 -40.91
N GLU A 251 64.87 16.82 -42.24
CA GLU A 251 65.55 17.77 -43.13
C GLU A 251 64.58 18.23 -44.22
N VAL A 252 64.54 19.53 -44.45
CA VAL A 252 63.69 20.18 -45.46
C VAL A 252 64.47 21.27 -46.20
N GLU A 253 64.09 21.58 -47.43
CA GLU A 253 64.64 22.71 -48.16
C GLU A 253 63.98 24.04 -47.73
N PRO A 254 64.65 25.20 -47.92
CA PRO A 254 64.04 26.51 -47.72
C PRO A 254 62.68 26.61 -48.42
N GLY A 255 61.66 27.01 -47.67
CA GLY A 255 60.29 27.19 -48.15
C GLY A 255 59.44 25.90 -48.19
N GLU A 256 59.98 24.73 -47.86
CA GLU A 256 59.21 23.49 -47.78
C GLU A 256 58.32 23.47 -46.51
N THR A 257 57.12 22.90 -46.65
CA THR A 257 56.14 22.84 -45.56
C THR A 257 56.39 21.62 -44.68
N VAL A 258 56.49 21.89 -43.38
CA VAL A 258 56.60 20.90 -42.32
C VAL A 258 55.26 20.78 -41.61
N THR A 259 54.68 19.59 -41.59
CA THR A 259 53.39 19.32 -40.93
C THR A 259 53.59 18.55 -39.63
N VAL A 260 52.86 18.93 -38.59
CA VAL A 260 52.80 18.27 -37.29
C VAL A 260 51.36 17.92 -37.00
N THR A 261 51.07 16.64 -36.72
CA THR A 261 49.70 16.16 -36.48
C THR A 261 49.61 15.46 -35.13
N VAL A 262 48.64 15.87 -34.32
CA VAL A 262 48.32 15.28 -33.02
C VAL A 262 46.85 14.85 -32.98
N LEU A 263 46.55 13.82 -32.18
CA LEU A 263 45.20 13.38 -31.87
C LEU A 263 44.85 13.83 -30.46
N VAL A 264 43.81 14.64 -30.34
CA VAL A 264 43.24 15.07 -29.05
C VAL A 264 42.04 14.17 -28.77
N ALA A 265 42.03 13.46 -27.65
CA ALA A 265 40.92 12.63 -27.21
C ALA A 265 40.30 13.20 -25.92
N ASN A 266 38.98 13.30 -25.86
CA ASN A 266 38.26 13.62 -24.64
C ASN A 266 37.96 12.34 -23.86
N ILE A 267 38.71 12.13 -22.78
CA ILE A 267 38.58 10.99 -21.87
C ILE A 267 37.65 11.27 -20.69
N GLY A 268 37.03 12.46 -20.63
CA GLY A 268 36.00 12.81 -19.65
C GLY A 268 34.58 12.42 -20.07
N GLY A 269 33.62 12.61 -19.16
CA GLY A 269 32.21 12.28 -19.34
C GLY A 269 31.35 13.39 -19.99
N GLU A 270 31.87 14.61 -20.09
CA GLU A 270 31.20 15.76 -20.72
C GLU A 270 31.94 16.23 -21.98
N SER A 271 31.21 16.86 -22.90
CA SER A 271 31.85 17.60 -24.01
C SER A 271 32.63 18.80 -23.48
N GLY A 272 33.80 19.07 -24.03
CA GLY A 272 34.58 20.25 -23.69
C GLY A 272 35.44 20.74 -24.83
N SER A 273 36.13 21.86 -24.60
CA SER A 273 37.08 22.42 -25.56
C SER A 273 38.52 22.31 -25.08
N TYR A 274 39.42 21.99 -26.00
CA TYR A 274 40.86 21.93 -25.77
C TYR A 274 41.61 22.77 -26.81
N THR A 275 42.57 23.58 -26.37
CA THR A 275 43.41 24.41 -27.25
C THR A 275 44.78 23.77 -27.40
N VAL A 276 45.09 23.30 -28.60
CA VAL A 276 46.40 22.77 -28.96
C VAL A 276 47.31 23.92 -29.36
N VAL A 277 48.51 24.02 -28.78
CA VAL A 277 49.46 25.11 -29.08
C VAL A 277 50.74 24.57 -29.71
N LEU A 278 51.03 25.03 -30.94
CA LEU A 278 52.31 24.79 -31.60
C LEU A 278 53.33 25.87 -31.21
N LYS A 279 54.53 25.45 -30.82
CA LYS A 279 55.68 26.32 -30.56
C LYS A 279 56.86 25.96 -31.45
N ILE A 280 57.51 26.97 -32.02
CA ILE A 280 58.82 26.86 -32.69
C ILE A 280 59.83 27.65 -31.87
N ASP A 281 60.96 27.01 -31.50
CA ASP A 281 62.01 27.59 -30.65
C ASP A 281 61.47 28.21 -29.35
N LYS A 282 60.47 27.56 -28.75
CA LYS A 282 59.75 27.96 -27.53
C LYS A 282 58.82 29.16 -27.69
N VAL A 283 58.69 29.74 -28.88
CA VAL A 283 57.76 30.81 -29.21
C VAL A 283 56.48 30.20 -29.78
N LYS A 284 55.31 30.64 -29.32
CA LYS A 284 54.01 30.22 -29.87
C LYS A 284 53.91 30.67 -31.33
N GLU A 285 53.75 29.70 -32.22
CA GLU A 285 53.61 29.90 -33.66
C GLU A 285 52.14 29.92 -34.07
N ALA A 286 51.36 28.95 -33.58
CA ALA A 286 49.94 28.79 -33.89
C ALA A 286 49.20 28.12 -32.72
N GLU A 287 47.89 28.27 -32.68
CA GLU A 287 47.01 27.48 -31.80
C GLU A 287 45.70 27.16 -32.50
N GLU A 288 45.08 26.05 -32.12
CA GLU A 288 43.77 25.64 -32.61
C GLU A 288 42.94 25.09 -31.45
N THR A 289 41.68 25.53 -31.34
CA THR A 289 40.75 25.06 -30.32
C THR A 289 39.73 24.12 -30.94
N VAL A 290 39.63 22.91 -30.38
CA VAL A 290 38.67 21.88 -30.79
C VAL A 290 37.67 21.61 -29.67
N THR A 291 36.41 21.38 -30.03
CA THR A 291 35.35 20.95 -29.10
C THR A 291 35.03 19.49 -29.36
N ILE A 292 35.26 18.64 -28.37
CA ILE A 292 35.20 17.18 -28.53
C ILE A 292 34.17 16.63 -27.52
N ALA A 293 33.22 15.83 -28.01
CA ALA A 293 32.25 15.14 -27.17
C ALA A 293 32.93 14.08 -26.28
N ALA A 294 32.27 13.64 -25.21
CA ALA A 294 32.80 12.62 -24.31
C ALA A 294 33.15 11.32 -25.08
N GLY A 295 34.36 10.80 -24.88
CA GLY A 295 34.86 9.58 -25.53
C GLY A 295 35.29 9.74 -26.99
N GLU A 296 35.09 10.91 -27.61
CA GLU A 296 35.49 11.18 -28.99
C GLU A 296 36.94 11.67 -29.10
N SER A 297 37.48 11.69 -30.31
CA SER A 297 38.81 12.22 -30.60
C SER A 297 38.84 12.98 -31.91
N GLN A 298 39.73 13.97 -32.02
CA GLN A 298 39.89 14.81 -33.20
C GLN A 298 41.37 15.04 -33.51
N GLU A 299 41.72 14.92 -34.78
CA GLU A 299 43.06 15.25 -35.27
C GLU A 299 43.21 16.76 -35.47
N VAL A 300 44.35 17.29 -35.02
CA VAL A 300 44.74 18.69 -35.20
C VAL A 300 46.09 18.71 -35.92
N SER A 301 46.17 19.46 -37.02
CA SER A 301 47.35 19.51 -37.88
C SER A 301 47.81 20.95 -38.08
N PHE A 302 49.07 21.22 -37.74
CA PHE A 302 49.72 22.49 -38.01
C PHE A 302 50.75 22.35 -39.13
N SER A 303 50.92 23.39 -39.93
CA SER A 303 51.92 23.45 -40.99
C SER A 303 52.78 24.70 -40.86
N VAL A 304 54.10 24.54 -40.96
CA VAL A 304 55.09 25.62 -40.80
C VAL A 304 56.10 25.58 -41.96
N THR A 305 56.51 26.75 -42.44
CA THR A 305 57.60 26.90 -43.42
C THR A 305 58.72 27.77 -42.84
N ARG A 306 59.95 27.52 -43.28
CA ARG A 306 61.15 28.29 -42.91
C ARG A 306 62.06 28.46 -44.13
N GLU A 307 62.51 29.69 -44.34
CA GLU A 307 63.41 30.06 -45.46
C GLU A 307 64.87 30.04 -45.04
N GLU A 308 65.14 30.30 -43.76
CA GLU A 308 66.49 30.37 -43.24
C GLU A 308 67.00 28.98 -42.88
N ALA A 309 68.25 28.70 -43.24
CA ALA A 309 68.90 27.45 -42.87
C ALA A 309 69.20 27.43 -41.37
N GLY A 310 68.83 26.34 -40.70
CA GLY A 310 68.93 26.24 -39.26
C GLY A 310 68.15 25.07 -38.69
N SER A 311 68.40 24.75 -37.42
CA SER A 311 67.65 23.74 -36.67
C SER A 311 66.55 24.43 -35.86
N TYR A 312 65.31 24.02 -36.08
CA TYR A 312 64.12 24.56 -35.44
C TYR A 312 63.53 23.54 -34.48
N ALA A 313 63.41 23.89 -33.21
CA ALA A 313 62.79 23.04 -32.19
C ALA A 313 61.27 23.19 -32.24
N VAL A 314 60.56 22.07 -32.37
CA VAL A 314 59.09 22.01 -32.42
C VAL A 314 58.59 21.47 -31.08
N ALA A 315 57.57 22.12 -30.51
CA ALA A 315 56.86 21.60 -29.35
C ALA A 315 55.34 21.74 -29.52
N VAL A 316 54.61 20.67 -29.20
CA VAL A 316 53.13 20.64 -29.15
C VAL A 316 52.74 19.96 -27.85
N ASP A 317 52.19 20.74 -26.91
CA ASP A 317 51.65 20.29 -25.61
C ASP A 317 52.35 19.08 -24.95
N GLY A 318 53.66 19.23 -24.72
CA GLY A 318 54.50 18.25 -24.03
C GLY A 318 55.29 17.31 -24.95
N TRP A 319 54.87 17.17 -26.21
CA TRP A 319 55.71 16.57 -27.24
C TRP A 319 56.78 17.56 -27.71
N SER A 320 57.99 17.06 -27.98
CA SER A 320 59.09 17.85 -28.53
C SER A 320 59.81 17.09 -29.65
N GLY A 321 60.21 17.82 -30.69
CA GLY A 321 61.04 17.34 -31.77
C GLY A 321 61.75 18.51 -32.46
N SER A 322 62.33 18.27 -33.62
CA SER A 322 63.01 19.31 -34.39
C SER A 322 63.08 18.96 -35.86
N PHE A 323 63.21 19.97 -36.70
CA PHE A 323 63.57 19.81 -38.11
C PHE A 323 64.70 20.78 -38.48
N THR A 324 65.46 20.43 -39.50
CA THR A 324 66.57 21.25 -40.01
C THR A 324 66.26 21.73 -41.41
N VAL A 325 66.37 23.03 -41.65
CA VAL A 325 66.35 23.60 -43.00
C VAL A 325 67.78 23.58 -43.54
N VAL A 326 68.00 22.87 -44.64
CA VAL A 326 69.34 22.69 -45.23
C VAL A 326 69.38 23.39 -46.59
N LEU A 327 70.39 24.23 -46.81
CA LEU A 327 70.57 24.87 -48.12
C LEU A 327 70.93 23.84 -49.19
N PRO A 328 70.42 23.97 -50.42
CA PRO A 328 70.84 23.11 -51.52
C PRO A 328 72.34 23.28 -51.76
N ILE A 329 73.07 22.17 -51.85
CA ILE A 329 74.48 22.19 -52.24
C ILE A 329 74.59 22.61 -53.70
N GLU A 330 75.24 23.75 -53.97
CA GLU A 330 75.58 24.12 -55.35
C GLU A 330 76.51 23.05 -55.93
N PRO A 331 76.21 22.46 -57.12
CA PRO A 331 77.09 21.48 -57.72
C PRO A 331 78.45 22.14 -58.00
N PRO A 332 79.57 21.41 -57.81
CA PRO A 332 80.90 21.98 -58.02
C PRO A 332 80.98 22.57 -59.42
N GLY A 333 81.29 23.87 -59.50
CA GLY A 333 81.41 24.59 -60.77
C GLY A 333 82.30 23.82 -61.72
N VAL A 334 81.76 23.45 -62.87
CA VAL A 334 82.49 22.63 -63.81
C VAL A 334 83.66 23.44 -64.37
N ASN A 335 84.86 22.86 -64.34
CA ASN A 335 86.07 23.52 -64.80
C ASN A 335 86.14 23.51 -66.34
N TRP A 336 85.42 24.45 -66.96
CA TRP A 336 85.40 24.69 -68.40
C TRP A 336 86.80 24.85 -69.03
N PRO A 337 87.78 25.54 -68.40
CA PRO A 337 89.16 25.58 -68.88
C PRO A 337 89.83 24.20 -68.95
N LEU A 338 89.60 23.33 -67.96
CA LEU A 338 90.14 21.96 -67.96
C LEU A 338 89.51 21.12 -69.08
N ILE A 339 88.19 21.20 -69.25
CA ILE A 339 87.47 20.50 -70.34
C ILE A 339 87.94 21.01 -71.71
N GLY A 340 88.06 22.32 -71.88
CA GLY A 340 88.60 22.93 -73.09
C GLY A 340 90.04 22.49 -73.39
N GLY A 341 90.89 22.41 -72.36
CA GLY A 341 92.25 21.89 -72.46
C GLY A 341 92.31 20.42 -72.88
N ILE A 342 91.45 19.57 -72.31
CA ILE A 342 91.34 18.15 -72.66
C ILE A 342 90.87 18.00 -74.12
N ILE A 343 89.85 18.76 -74.55
CA ILE A 343 89.35 18.72 -75.93
C ILE A 343 90.44 19.16 -76.91
N ALA A 344 91.15 20.25 -76.63
CA ALA A 344 92.24 20.72 -77.47
C ALA A 344 93.37 19.67 -77.58
N ALA A 345 93.75 19.04 -76.47
CA ALA A 345 94.75 17.97 -76.47
C ALA A 345 94.30 16.76 -77.29
N VAL A 346 93.04 16.32 -77.17
CA VAL A 346 92.49 15.21 -77.94
C VAL A 346 92.48 15.54 -79.44
N VAL A 347 92.06 16.74 -79.83
CA VAL A 347 92.07 17.18 -81.24
C VAL A 347 93.50 17.18 -81.80
N VAL A 348 94.49 17.64 -81.04
CA VAL A 348 95.90 17.60 -81.43
C VAL A 348 96.40 16.17 -81.58
N VAL A 349 96.11 15.28 -80.62
CA VAL A 349 96.53 13.87 -80.67
C VAL A 349 95.89 13.14 -81.85
N VAL A 350 94.59 13.30 -82.07
CA VAL A 350 93.88 12.70 -83.21
C VAL A 350 94.39 13.27 -84.53
N GLY A 351 94.63 14.59 -84.60
CA GLY A 351 95.24 15.24 -85.76
C GLY A 351 96.63 14.68 -86.08
N LEU A 352 97.48 14.48 -85.06
CA LEU A 352 98.80 13.86 -85.21
C LEU A 352 98.70 12.39 -85.61
N LEU A 353 97.74 11.63 -85.07
CA LEU A 353 97.50 10.23 -85.44
C LEU A 353 97.06 10.09 -86.90
N ILE A 354 96.13 10.94 -87.36
CA ILE A 354 95.68 10.97 -88.75
C ILE A 354 96.84 11.37 -89.66
N TYR A 355 97.61 12.40 -89.30
CA TYR A 355 98.80 12.81 -90.03
C TYR A 355 99.81 11.66 -90.16
N PHE A 356 100.10 10.96 -89.07
CA PHE A 356 101.04 9.84 -89.06
C PHE A 356 100.53 8.65 -89.87
N LEU A 357 99.23 8.32 -89.80
CA LEU A 357 98.60 7.27 -90.61
C LEU A 357 98.63 7.60 -92.12
N MET A 358 98.40 8.86 -92.49
CA MET A 358 98.53 9.32 -93.88
C MET A 358 99.98 9.31 -94.37
N PHE A 359 100.93 9.69 -93.52
CA PHE A 359 102.35 9.70 -93.86
C PHE A 359 102.90 8.27 -94.04
N ARG A 360 102.45 7.31 -93.22
CA ARG A 360 102.87 5.90 -93.31
C ARG A 360 102.37 5.20 -94.57
N ARG A 361 101.21 5.61 -95.13
CA ARG A 361 100.69 5.08 -96.41
C ARG A 361 101.48 5.54 -97.65
N ARG A 362 102.26 6.62 -97.56
CA ARG A 362 103.05 7.15 -98.70
C ARG A 362 104.40 6.46 -98.94
N PHE A 363 104.82 5.53 -98.08
CA PHE A 363 106.10 4.82 -98.21
C PHE A 363 105.97 3.32 -98.50
N ALA A 364 104.76 2.78 -98.73
CA ALA A 364 104.52 1.34 -98.89
C ALA A 364 104.20 0.88 -100.33
N LEU A 365 104.42 1.71 -101.35
CA LEU A 365 104.41 1.29 -102.76
C LEU A 365 105.63 1.90 -103.46
N TRP A 366 106.71 1.11 -103.44
CA TRP A 366 107.75 1.10 -104.45
C TRP A 366 107.28 0.27 -105.64
#